data_AF-A0A7G5ZID3-F1
#
_entry.id   AF-A0A7G5ZID3-F1
#
_cell.length_a   1.000
_cell.length_b   1.000
_cell.length_c   1.000
_cell.angle_alpha   90.00
_cell.angle_beta   90.00
_cell.angle_gamma   90.00
#
_symmetry.space_group_name_H-M   'P 1'
#
loop_
_entity.id
_entity.type
_entity.pdbx_description
1 polymer ?
#
loop_
_entity_poly.entity_id
_entity_poly.type
_entity_poly.pdbx_seq_one_letter_code
_entity_poly.pdbx_strand_id
1 'polypeptide(L)'
;MNKLLATLIAAFLATGACAQTQTTVTQATTTPAASEAVVKAEARAEKDVAKAEAKEMKTASKADEKAAKAVADAQEKKARAHAKAVKAHANAAEKVTRADPEDRAKAMAKAEEKVSEANLKAEKEMIKADEKSLKTQVDAAADKAQAAARTEQVRAEATADVHKAAARK
;
A
#
# COMPACT_ATOMS: atom_id res chain seq x y z
N MET A 1 -2.74 17.69 -21.47
CA MET A 1 -2.47 17.96 -20.04
C MET A 1 -1.23 17.19 -19.52
N ASN A 2 -0.19 16.99 -20.34
CA ASN A 2 1.02 16.23 -19.95
C ASN A 2 2.29 17.09 -19.84
N LYS A 3 2.17 18.40 -20.09
CA LYS A 3 3.32 19.33 -19.99
C LYS A 3 3.57 19.76 -18.56
N LEU A 4 2.51 19.90 -17.76
CA LEU A 4 2.58 20.33 -16.36
C LEU A 4 3.20 19.27 -15.44
N LEU A 5 2.90 17.98 -15.69
CA LEU A 5 3.56 16.85 -15.02
C LEU A 5 5.04 16.74 -15.42
N ALA A 6 5.37 17.01 -16.68
CA ALA A 6 6.76 17.00 -17.14
C ALA A 6 7.58 18.16 -16.55
N THR A 7 7.02 19.37 -16.42
CA THR A 7 7.69 20.49 -15.73
C THR A 7 7.82 20.25 -14.23
N LEU A 8 6.85 19.60 -13.59
CA LEU A 8 6.92 19.29 -12.16
C LEU A 8 8.03 18.27 -11.85
N ILE A 9 8.20 17.25 -12.71
CA ILE A 9 9.25 16.23 -12.57
C ILE A 9 10.64 16.81 -12.92
N ALA A 10 10.73 17.69 -13.92
CA ALA A 10 11.98 18.37 -14.26
C ALA A 10 12.41 19.41 -13.19
N ALA A 11 11.46 20.13 -12.59
CA ALA A 11 11.74 21.05 -11.49
C ALA A 11 12.12 20.34 -10.19
N PHE A 12 11.56 19.14 -9.95
CA PHE A 12 11.94 18.32 -8.78
C PHE A 12 13.39 17.80 -8.88
N LEU A 13 13.88 17.50 -10.09
CA LEU A 13 15.28 17.06 -10.30
C LEU A 13 16.32 18.20 -10.28
N ALA A 14 15.92 19.45 -10.50
CA ALA A 14 16.84 20.59 -10.52
C ALA A 14 17.15 21.20 -9.14
N THR A 15 16.38 20.86 -8.10
CA THR A 15 16.51 21.50 -6.77
C THR A 15 17.33 20.66 -5.77
N GLY A 16 17.99 19.59 -6.23
CA GLY A 16 18.85 18.74 -5.40
C GLY A 16 20.34 19.15 -5.36
N ALA A 17 20.75 20.20 -6.08
CA ALA A 17 22.15 20.62 -6.17
C ALA A 17 22.45 21.81 -5.24
N CYS A 18 22.56 21.55 -3.94
CA CYS A 18 23.25 22.44 -3.01
C CYS A 18 24.17 21.59 -2.12
N ALA A 19 25.31 21.17 -2.65
CA ALA A 19 26.56 20.93 -1.93
C ALA A 19 27.65 20.45 -2.91
N GLN A 20 28.00 21.27 -3.90
CA GLN A 20 29.30 21.13 -4.58
C GLN A 20 30.31 21.97 -3.79
N THR A 21 30.81 21.42 -2.69
CA THR A 21 32.05 21.89 -2.08
C THR A 21 33.18 21.66 -3.08
N GLN A 22 33.95 22.73 -3.29
CA GLN A 22 35.20 22.74 -4.02
C GLN A 22 36.06 21.54 -3.57
N THR A 23 36.47 20.68 -4.52
CA THR A 23 37.56 19.75 -4.28
C THR A 23 38.73 20.19 -5.14
N THR A 24 39.60 20.93 -4.47
CA THR A 24 41.03 21.07 -4.70
C THR A 24 41.64 19.80 -5.29
N VAL A 25 42.50 20.00 -6.30
CA VAL A 25 43.49 19.04 -6.75
C VAL A 25 44.32 18.60 -5.53
N THR A 26 44.14 17.36 -5.07
CA THR A 26 45.10 16.71 -4.17
C THR A 26 45.19 15.23 -4.48
N GLN A 27 46.33 14.88 -5.08
CA GLN A 27 47.18 13.72 -4.84
C GLN A 27 46.55 12.32 -4.69
N ALA A 28 47.18 11.39 -5.41
CA ALA A 28 47.11 9.94 -5.24
C ALA A 28 46.90 9.53 -3.77
N THR A 29 45.80 8.83 -3.52
CA THR A 29 45.67 7.97 -2.34
C THR A 29 45.45 6.55 -2.83
N THR A 30 46.45 5.75 -2.50
CA THR A 30 46.58 4.32 -2.74
C THR A 30 45.34 3.58 -2.28
N THR A 31 44.80 2.70 -3.12
CA THR A 31 43.93 1.60 -2.68
C THR A 31 44.70 0.79 -1.64
N PRO A 32 44.35 0.84 -0.34
CA PRO A 32 45.08 0.04 0.64
C PRO A 32 44.55 -1.38 0.51
N ALA A 33 45.43 -2.32 0.15
CA ALA A 33 45.17 -3.77 0.18
C ALA A 33 44.27 -4.10 1.38
N ALA A 34 43.09 -4.69 1.14
CA ALA A 34 42.09 -4.95 2.18
C ALA A 34 42.76 -5.66 3.37
N SER A 35 42.71 -5.08 4.58
CA SER A 35 43.19 -5.82 5.75
C SER A 35 42.14 -6.85 6.10
N GLU A 36 42.56 -7.93 6.76
CA GLU A 36 41.65 -8.94 7.29
C GLU A 36 40.51 -8.35 8.13
N ALA A 37 40.75 -7.23 8.82
CA ALA A 37 39.74 -6.50 9.58
C ALA A 37 38.63 -5.91 8.70
N VAL A 38 38.98 -5.39 7.52
CA VAL A 38 38.02 -4.86 6.54
C VAL A 38 37.22 -6.01 5.92
N VAL A 39 37.89 -7.08 5.48
CA VAL A 39 37.21 -8.27 4.90
C VAL A 39 36.23 -8.90 5.88
N LYS A 40 36.60 -8.98 7.17
CA LYS A 40 35.71 -9.51 8.22
C LYS A 40 34.54 -8.57 8.52
N ALA A 41 34.72 -7.26 8.40
CA ALA A 41 33.64 -6.29 8.55
C ALA A 41 32.66 -6.37 7.39
N GLU A 42 33.16 -6.49 6.15
CA GLU A 42 32.35 -6.67 4.94
C GLU A 42 31.51 -7.95 5.01
N ALA A 43 32.10 -9.08 5.37
CA ALA A 43 31.37 -10.35 5.50
C ALA A 43 30.27 -10.29 6.59
N ARG A 44 30.47 -9.52 7.67
CA ARG A 44 29.45 -9.30 8.71
C ARG A 44 28.35 -8.37 8.21
N ALA A 45 28.73 -7.27 7.56
CA ALA A 45 27.83 -6.33 6.92
C ALA A 45 26.88 -7.03 5.93
N GLU A 46 27.42 -7.83 5.01
CA GLU A 46 26.62 -8.61 4.05
C GLU A 46 25.66 -9.57 4.74
N LYS A 47 26.12 -10.29 5.77
CA LYS A 47 25.29 -11.22 6.52
C LYS A 47 24.12 -10.52 7.23
N ASP A 48 24.36 -9.35 7.81
CA ASP A 48 23.32 -8.64 8.55
C ASP A 48 22.34 -7.92 7.62
N VAL A 49 22.81 -7.39 6.48
CA VAL A 49 21.94 -6.90 5.39
C VAL A 49 21.07 -8.03 4.83
N ALA A 50 21.64 -9.19 4.50
CA ALA A 50 20.88 -10.32 3.98
C ALA A 50 19.78 -10.80 4.95
N LYS A 51 20.06 -10.81 6.25
CA LYS A 51 19.04 -11.12 7.27
C LYS A 51 17.94 -10.06 7.35
N ALA A 52 18.29 -8.78 7.18
CA ALA A 52 17.32 -7.69 7.19
C ALA A 52 16.41 -7.77 5.97
N GLU A 53 16.96 -7.97 4.77
CA GLU A 53 16.22 -8.19 3.52
C GLU A 53 15.27 -9.40 3.63
N ALA A 54 15.72 -10.51 4.22
CA ALA A 54 14.86 -11.68 4.43
C ALA A 54 13.68 -11.38 5.37
N LYS A 55 13.90 -10.56 6.43
CA LYS A 55 12.82 -10.12 7.33
C LYS A 55 11.86 -9.15 6.65
N GLU A 56 12.38 -8.25 5.82
CA GLU A 56 11.60 -7.33 5.01
C GLU A 56 10.69 -8.09 4.06
N MET A 57 11.23 -9.02 3.27
CA MET A 57 10.46 -9.83 2.34
C MET A 57 9.36 -10.63 3.05
N LYS A 58 9.65 -11.21 4.22
CA LYS A 58 8.65 -11.90 5.04
C LYS A 58 7.55 -10.97 5.54
N THR A 59 7.90 -9.75 5.93
CA THR A 59 6.93 -8.74 6.37
C THR A 59 6.06 -8.29 5.21
N ALA A 60 6.67 -8.02 4.05
CA ALA A 60 5.98 -7.63 2.84
C ALA A 60 5.00 -8.71 2.37
N SER A 61 5.43 -9.97 2.32
CA SER A 61 4.56 -11.10 1.95
C SER A 61 3.34 -11.23 2.88
N LYS A 62 3.53 -11.10 4.20
CA LYS A 62 2.41 -11.13 5.16
C LYS A 62 1.48 -9.93 5.01
N ALA A 63 2.02 -8.75 4.74
CA ALA A 63 1.24 -7.55 4.50
C ALA A 63 0.39 -7.69 3.23
N ASP A 64 0.94 -8.25 2.16
CA ASP A 64 0.22 -8.57 0.92
C ASP A 64 -0.90 -9.58 1.14
N GLU A 65 -0.65 -10.66 1.89
CA GLU A 65 -1.66 -11.65 2.22
C GLU A 65 -2.84 -11.04 2.97
N LYS A 66 -2.57 -10.18 3.97
CA LYS A 66 -3.60 -9.46 4.72
C LYS A 66 -4.40 -8.53 3.81
N ALA A 67 -3.72 -7.76 2.96
CA ALA A 67 -4.36 -6.84 2.02
C ALA A 67 -5.26 -7.59 1.03
N ALA A 68 -4.78 -8.68 0.44
CA ALA A 68 -5.53 -9.52 -0.49
C ALA A 68 -6.77 -10.13 0.17
N LYS A 69 -6.63 -10.64 1.40
CA LYS A 69 -7.77 -11.17 2.17
C LYS A 69 -8.81 -10.09 2.47
N ALA A 70 -8.38 -8.89 2.86
CA ALA A 70 -9.30 -7.79 3.12
C ALA A 70 -10.07 -7.35 1.86
N VAL A 71 -9.42 -7.36 0.68
CA VAL A 71 -10.08 -7.12 -0.60
C VAL A 71 -11.10 -8.21 -0.90
N ALA A 72 -10.74 -9.49 -0.76
CA ALA A 72 -11.67 -10.61 -0.98
C ALA A 72 -12.89 -10.53 -0.05
N ASP A 73 -12.67 -10.30 1.25
CA ASP A 73 -13.72 -10.15 2.26
C ASP A 73 -14.64 -8.95 1.98
N ALA A 74 -14.11 -7.89 1.37
CA ALA A 74 -14.90 -6.74 0.97
C ALA A 74 -15.76 -7.04 -0.27
N GLN A 75 -15.18 -7.71 -1.27
CA GLN A 75 -15.93 -8.15 -2.45
C GLN A 75 -17.08 -9.10 -2.09
N GLU A 76 -16.84 -10.04 -1.17
CA GLU A 76 -17.90 -10.93 -0.69
C GLU A 76 -19.05 -10.16 -0.03
N LYS A 77 -18.72 -9.19 0.85
CA LYS A 77 -19.73 -8.36 1.51
C LYS A 77 -20.51 -7.51 0.50
N LYS A 78 -19.84 -6.96 -0.50
CA LYS A 78 -20.48 -6.19 -1.58
C LYS A 78 -21.44 -7.06 -2.38
N ALA A 79 -20.99 -8.24 -2.81
CA ALA A 79 -21.83 -9.18 -3.54
C ALA A 79 -23.08 -9.57 -2.74
N ARG A 80 -22.93 -9.84 -1.43
CA ARG A 80 -24.05 -10.12 -0.53
C ARG A 80 -25.01 -8.93 -0.38
N ALA A 81 -24.49 -7.72 -0.23
CA ALA A 81 -25.31 -6.50 -0.14
C ALA A 81 -26.11 -6.27 -1.42
N HIS A 82 -25.46 -6.38 -2.58
CA HIS A 82 -26.10 -6.28 -3.89
C HIS A 82 -27.18 -7.36 -4.09
N ALA A 83 -26.89 -8.61 -3.75
CA ALA A 83 -27.86 -9.70 -3.86
C ALA A 83 -29.12 -9.46 -2.99
N LYS A 84 -28.95 -8.89 -1.79
CA LYS A 84 -30.10 -8.49 -0.94
C LYS A 84 -30.93 -7.39 -1.59
N ALA A 85 -30.30 -6.38 -2.18
CA ALA A 85 -31.00 -5.29 -2.89
C ALA A 85 -31.77 -5.81 -4.09
N VAL A 86 -31.15 -6.68 -4.91
CA VAL A 86 -31.81 -7.34 -6.05
C VAL A 86 -33.02 -8.16 -5.59
N LYS A 87 -32.89 -8.92 -4.49
CA LYS A 87 -34.02 -9.67 -3.92
C LYS A 87 -35.14 -8.74 -3.45
N ALA A 88 -34.81 -7.60 -2.85
CA ALA A 88 -35.80 -6.61 -2.45
C ALA A 88 -36.54 -6.01 -3.66
N HIS A 89 -35.80 -5.66 -4.72
CA HIS A 89 -36.37 -5.25 -6.01
C HIS A 89 -37.34 -6.29 -6.57
N ALA A 90 -36.92 -7.56 -6.65
CA ALA A 90 -37.76 -8.64 -7.17
C ALA A 90 -39.06 -8.79 -6.36
N ASN A 91 -38.97 -8.80 -5.03
CA ASN A 91 -40.14 -8.89 -4.15
C ASN A 91 -41.06 -7.66 -4.27
N ALA A 92 -40.50 -6.47 -4.46
CA ALA A 92 -41.25 -5.24 -4.65
C ALA A 92 -42.00 -5.26 -5.99
N ALA A 93 -41.32 -5.66 -7.06
CA ALA A 93 -41.92 -5.85 -8.37
C ALA A 93 -43.05 -6.89 -8.35
N GLU A 94 -42.85 -8.04 -7.69
CA GLU A 94 -43.90 -9.06 -7.54
C GLU A 94 -45.14 -8.51 -6.82
N LYS A 95 -44.97 -7.67 -5.80
CA LYS A 95 -46.10 -7.06 -5.10
C LYS A 95 -46.88 -6.09 -5.98
N VAL A 96 -46.20 -5.36 -6.87
CA VAL A 96 -46.85 -4.46 -7.84
C VAL A 96 -47.60 -5.26 -8.91
N THR A 97 -47.03 -6.37 -9.38
CA THR A 97 -47.69 -7.20 -10.41
C THR A 97 -48.92 -7.93 -9.88
N ARG A 98 -48.93 -8.29 -8.59
CA ARG A 98 -50.07 -8.96 -7.92
C ARG A 98 -51.12 -8.01 -7.37
N ALA A 99 -50.90 -6.69 -7.41
CA ALA A 99 -51.86 -5.71 -6.92
C ALA A 99 -53.01 -5.50 -7.91
N ASP A 100 -54.22 -5.30 -7.38
CA ASP A 100 -55.39 -4.94 -8.17
C ASP A 100 -55.19 -3.58 -8.88
N PRO A 101 -55.86 -3.33 -10.02
CA PRO A 101 -55.66 -2.11 -10.80
C PRO A 101 -55.87 -0.82 -10.00
N GLU A 102 -56.86 -0.79 -9.11
CA GLU A 102 -57.21 0.36 -8.27
C GLU A 102 -56.13 0.65 -7.20
N ASP A 103 -55.48 -0.40 -6.69
CA ASP A 103 -54.43 -0.30 -5.66
C ASP A 103 -53.01 -0.21 -6.24
N ARG A 104 -52.87 -0.38 -7.56
CA ARG A 104 -51.56 -0.49 -8.23
C ARG A 104 -50.67 0.73 -7.99
N ALA A 105 -51.23 1.94 -8.03
CA ALA A 105 -50.48 3.17 -7.79
C ALA A 105 -49.88 3.20 -6.37
N LYS A 106 -50.64 2.78 -5.37
CA LYS A 106 -50.18 2.68 -3.98
C LYS A 106 -49.15 1.56 -3.78
N ALA A 107 -49.32 0.44 -4.49
CA ALA A 107 -48.35 -0.64 -4.50
C ALA A 107 -47.02 -0.20 -5.13
N MET A 108 -47.05 0.58 -6.22
CA MET A 108 -45.86 1.15 -6.85
C MET A 108 -45.13 2.11 -5.91
N ALA A 109 -45.84 3.03 -5.25
CA ALA A 109 -45.22 3.96 -4.30
C ALA A 109 -44.49 3.21 -3.15
N LYS A 110 -45.13 2.18 -2.57
CA LYS A 110 -44.50 1.34 -1.54
C LYS A 110 -43.34 0.49 -2.07
N ALA A 111 -43.42 0.05 -3.32
CA ALA A 111 -42.35 -0.69 -3.96
C ALA A 111 -41.12 0.18 -4.17
N GLU A 112 -41.31 1.42 -4.63
CA GLU A 112 -40.26 2.40 -4.84
C GLU A 112 -39.59 2.82 -3.53
N GLU A 113 -40.37 3.04 -2.47
CA GLU A 113 -39.85 3.28 -1.11
C GLU A 113 -38.95 2.11 -0.64
N LYS A 114 -39.45 0.87 -0.73
CA LYS A 114 -38.67 -0.32 -0.33
C LYS A 114 -37.42 -0.53 -1.15
N VAL A 115 -37.49 -0.27 -2.45
CA VAL A 115 -36.35 -0.33 -3.36
C VAL A 115 -35.30 0.71 -2.95
N SER A 116 -35.72 1.94 -2.71
CA SER A 116 -34.84 3.02 -2.27
C SER A 116 -34.15 2.69 -0.94
N GLU A 117 -34.90 2.20 0.06
CA GLU A 117 -34.35 1.76 1.34
C GLU A 117 -33.35 0.61 1.20
N ALA A 118 -33.66 -0.38 0.36
CA ALA A 118 -32.78 -1.52 0.13
C ALA A 118 -31.48 -1.10 -0.56
N ASN A 119 -31.56 -0.18 -1.54
CA ASN A 119 -30.39 0.37 -2.22
C ASN A 119 -29.52 1.18 -1.26
N LEU A 120 -30.12 2.08 -0.47
CA LEU A 120 -29.40 2.85 0.54
C LEU A 120 -28.68 1.94 1.55
N LYS A 121 -29.34 0.87 1.99
CA LYS A 121 -28.72 -0.10 2.91
C LYS A 121 -27.57 -0.86 2.24
N ALA A 122 -27.76 -1.31 1.00
CA ALA A 122 -26.71 -1.99 0.26
C ALA A 122 -25.50 -1.08 0.04
N GLU A 123 -25.70 0.16 -0.39
CA GLU A 123 -24.63 1.14 -0.56
C GLU A 123 -23.86 1.39 0.74
N LYS A 124 -24.56 1.58 1.87
CA LYS A 124 -23.92 1.71 3.19
C LYS A 124 -23.09 0.48 3.56
N GLU A 125 -23.57 -0.73 3.29
CA GLU A 125 -22.81 -1.97 3.52
C GLU A 125 -21.58 -2.05 2.60
N MET A 126 -21.71 -1.66 1.33
CA MET A 126 -20.62 -1.63 0.34
C MET A 126 -19.53 -0.62 0.71
N ILE A 127 -19.91 0.61 1.07
CA ILE A 127 -18.97 1.66 1.48
C ILE A 127 -18.18 1.22 2.73
N LYS A 128 -18.85 0.64 3.74
CA LYS A 128 -18.16 0.14 4.94
C LYS A 128 -17.21 -1.01 4.65
N ALA A 129 -17.53 -1.85 3.66
CA ALA A 129 -16.64 -2.92 3.23
C ALA A 129 -15.37 -2.36 2.56
N ASP A 130 -15.53 -1.34 1.72
CA ASP A 130 -14.40 -0.63 1.09
C ASP A 130 -13.53 0.09 2.11
N GLU A 131 -14.13 0.83 3.04
CA GLU A 131 -13.40 1.55 4.08
C GLU A 131 -12.48 0.61 4.87
N LYS A 132 -12.98 -0.56 5.27
CA LYS A 132 -12.19 -1.56 5.99
C LYS A 132 -11.09 -2.18 5.13
N SER A 133 -11.38 -2.43 3.85
CA SER A 133 -10.39 -2.95 2.91
C SER A 133 -9.26 -1.93 2.69
N LEU A 134 -9.61 -0.67 2.42
CA LEU A 134 -8.66 0.43 2.22
C LEU A 134 -7.80 0.66 3.45
N LYS A 135 -8.39 0.68 4.65
CA LYS A 135 -7.63 0.80 5.90
C LYS A 135 -6.60 -0.32 6.04
N THR A 136 -7.00 -1.56 5.77
CA THR A 136 -6.08 -2.71 5.84
C THR A 136 -4.96 -2.63 4.79
N GLN A 137 -5.26 -2.14 3.58
CA GLN A 137 -4.26 -1.92 2.54
C GLN A 137 -3.27 -0.82 2.93
N VAL A 138 -3.74 0.27 3.54
CA VAL A 138 -2.89 1.36 4.06
C VAL A 138 -1.99 0.84 5.19
N ASP A 139 -2.53 0.09 6.14
CA ASP A 139 -1.76 -0.52 7.23
C ASP A 139 -0.69 -1.49 6.67
N ALA A 140 -1.05 -2.31 5.68
CA ALA A 140 -0.11 -3.20 5.00
C ALA A 140 1.00 -2.43 4.26
N ALA A 141 0.68 -1.31 3.62
CA ALA A 141 1.67 -0.45 2.98
C ALA A 141 2.61 0.21 4.02
N ALA A 142 2.07 0.64 5.15
CA ALA A 142 2.85 1.18 6.26
C ALA A 142 3.81 0.14 6.85
N ASP A 143 3.34 -1.10 7.08
CA ASP A 143 4.19 -2.21 7.55
C ASP A 143 5.36 -2.48 6.60
N LYS A 144 5.10 -2.47 5.29
CA LYS A 144 6.14 -2.62 4.26
C LYS A 144 7.14 -1.48 4.27
N ALA A 145 6.68 -0.23 4.32
CA ALA A 145 7.53 0.95 4.35
C ALA A 145 8.44 0.96 5.60
N GLN A 146 7.88 0.60 6.77
CA GLN A 146 8.68 0.46 8.00
C GLN A 146 9.71 -0.66 7.91
N ALA A 147 9.38 -1.78 7.27
CA ALA A 147 10.32 -2.87 7.07
C ALA A 147 11.47 -2.46 6.15
N ALA A 148 11.17 -1.79 5.03
CA ALA A 148 12.18 -1.27 4.11
C ALA A 148 13.09 -0.23 4.80
N ALA A 149 12.52 0.71 5.56
CA ALA A 149 13.29 1.71 6.31
C ALA A 149 14.24 1.06 7.32
N ARG A 150 13.82 -0.02 7.99
CA ARG A 150 14.71 -0.78 8.90
C ARG A 150 15.84 -1.48 8.14
N THR A 151 15.57 -2.03 6.95
CA THR A 151 16.63 -2.62 6.11
C THR A 151 17.63 -1.56 5.66
N GLU A 152 17.16 -0.38 5.25
CA GLU A 152 18.02 0.74 4.87
C GLU A 152 18.89 1.22 6.05
N GLN A 153 18.32 1.30 7.25
CA GLN A 153 19.08 1.58 8.46
C GLN A 153 20.19 0.54 8.68
N VAL A 154 19.89 -0.76 8.53
CA VAL A 154 20.90 -1.83 8.67
C VAL A 154 21.99 -1.69 7.61
N ARG A 155 21.66 -1.34 6.36
CA ARG A 155 22.67 -1.09 5.31
C ARG A 155 23.56 0.11 5.66
N ALA A 156 22.99 1.18 6.20
CA ALA A 156 23.74 2.36 6.61
C ALA A 156 24.70 2.05 7.77
N GLU A 157 24.22 1.34 8.80
CA GLU A 157 25.03 0.89 9.93
C GLU A 157 26.15 -0.05 9.47
N ALA A 158 25.84 -1.01 8.60
CA ALA A 158 26.80 -1.94 8.02
C ALA A 158 27.91 -1.22 7.22
N THR A 159 27.55 -0.24 6.40
CA THR A 159 28.51 0.59 5.66
C THR A 159 29.39 1.41 6.61
N ALA A 160 28.80 2.00 7.64
CA ALA A 160 29.54 2.77 8.65
C ALA A 160 30.56 1.89 9.39
N ASP A 161 30.22 0.66 9.72
CA ASP A 161 31.13 -0.27 10.41
C ASP A 161 32.28 -0.74 9.51
N VAL A 162 32.05 -0.95 8.21
CA VAL A 162 33.13 -1.19 7.24
C VAL A 162 34.06 0.02 7.15
N HIS A 163 33.53 1.24 7.06
CA HIS A 163 34.36 2.46 7.06
C HIS A 163 35.16 2.63 8.35
N LYS A 164 34.57 2.35 9.52
CA LYS A 164 35.30 2.36 10.81
C LYS A 164 36.42 1.32 10.82
N ALA A 165 36.21 0.13 10.25
CA ALA A 165 37.25 -0.90 10.16
C ALA A 165 38.39 -0.47 9.23
N ALA A 166 38.07 0.20 8.12
CA ALA A 166 39.05 0.75 7.19
C ALA A 166 39.88 1.89 7.82
N ALA A 167 39.26 2.74 8.65
CA ALA A 167 39.91 3.86 9.32
C ALA A 167 40.79 3.47 10.52
N ARG A 168 40.74 2.21 10.96
CA ARG A 168 41.60 1.67 12.03
C ARG A 168 42.92 1.07 11.50
N LYS A 169 43.18 1.19 10.20
CA LYS A 169 44.45 0.80 9.55
C LYS A 169 45.51 1.87 9.72
#